data_AF-A0A922VGH1-F1
#
_entry.id   AF-A0A922VGH1-F1
#
_cell.length_a   1.000
_cell.length_b   1.000
_cell.length_c   1.000
_cell.angle_alpha   90.00
_cell.angle_beta   90.00
_cell.angle_gamma   90.00
#
_symmetry.space_group_name_H-M   'P 1'
#
loop_
_entity.id
_entity.type
_entity.pdbx_description
1 polymer ?
#
loop_
_entity_poly.entity_id
_entity_poly.type
_entity_poly.pdbx_seq_one_letter_code
_entity_poly.pdbx_strand_id
1 'polypeptide(L)' 'MAGQEIVSIEPATGAILWRNMPGNADEEVAVARAHWAAWAAQPLAYRLEALRRF' A
#
# COMPACT_ATOMS: atom_id res chain seq x y z
N MET A 1 -12.45 -12.44 6.87
CA MET A 1 -12.51 -12.11 8.31
C MET A 1 -12.04 -10.68 8.46
N ALA A 2 -12.84 -9.78 9.04
CA ALA A 2 -12.32 -8.45 9.36
C ALA A 2 -11.26 -8.60 10.45
N GLY A 3 -10.05 -8.07 10.22
CA GLY A 3 -8.97 -8.11 11.20
C GLY A 3 -9.24 -7.19 12.40
N GLN A 4 -8.33 -7.19 13.37
CA GLN A 4 -8.42 -6.27 14.51
C GLN A 4 -8.15 -4.83 14.06
N GLU A 5 -8.86 -3.87 14.65
CA GLU A 5 -8.65 -2.43 14.39
C GLU A 5 -7.18 -2.04 14.57
N ILE A 6 -6.66 -1.27 13.62
CA ILE A 6 -5.29 -0.75 13.65
C ILE A 6 -5.34 0.63 14.30
N VAL A 7 -4.50 0.85 15.30
CA VAL A 7 -4.36 2.13 16.01
C VAL A 7 -2.91 2.59 15.92
N SER A 8 -2.71 3.81 15.43
CA SER A 8 -1.42 4.49 15.44
C SER A 8 -1.31 5.37 16.69
N ILE A 9 -0.27 5.14 17.48
CA ILE A 9 -0.02 5.84 18.75
C ILE A 9 1.33 6.53 18.65
N GLU A 10 1.38 7.82 18.98
CA GLU A 10 2.61 8.58 19.10
C GLU A 10 3.43 8.06 20.30
N PRO A 11 4.65 7.52 20.08
CA PRO A 11 5.40 6.87 21.16
C PRO A 11 5.82 7.81 22.29
N ALA A 12 6.05 9.09 21.98
CA ALA A 12 6.58 10.05 22.95
C ALA A 12 5.51 10.54 23.96
N THR A 13 4.24 10.59 23.54
CA THR A 13 3.15 11.23 24.29
C THR A 13 2.03 10.25 24.65
N GLY A 14 1.95 9.11 23.95
CA GLY A 14 0.82 8.20 24.02
C GLY A 14 -0.43 8.70 23.27
N ALA A 15 -0.34 9.80 22.51
CA ALA A 15 -1.46 10.32 21.76
C ALA A 15 -1.89 9.37 20.63
N ILE A 16 -3.19 9.18 20.42
CA ILE A 16 -3.70 8.45 19.26
C ILE A 16 -3.65 9.38 18.05
N LEU A 17 -2.88 9.00 17.03
CA LEU A 17 -2.76 9.77 15.78
C LEU A 17 -3.78 9.33 14.73
N TRP A 18 -4.13 8.05 14.73
CA TRP A 18 -5.02 7.47 13.73
C TRP A 18 -5.62 6.13 14.20
N ARG A 19 -6.82 5.80 13.72
CA ARG A 19 -7.41 4.47 13.90
C ARG A 19 -8.31 4.12 12.73
N ASN A 20 -8.26 2.87 12.27
CA ASN A 20 -9.21 2.34 11.29
C ASN A 20 -9.15 0.80 11.25
N MET A 21 -10.15 0.19 10.63
CA MET A 21 -10.13 -1.24 10.33
C MET A 21 -9.07 -1.56 9.26
N PRO A 22 -8.46 -2.76 9.28
CA PRO A 22 -7.64 -3.23 8.17
C PRO A 22 -8.43 -3.27 6.85
N GLY A 23 -7.76 -2.94 5.74
CA GLY A 23 -8.30 -3.15 4.40
C GLY A 23 -8.37 -4.62 3.99
N ASN A 24 -8.86 -4.89 2.78
CA ASN A 24 -8.98 -6.25 2.24
C ASN A 24 -7.73 -6.66 1.45
N ALA A 25 -6.89 -7.50 2.05
CA ALA A 25 -5.65 -7.96 1.42
C ALA A 25 -5.89 -8.72 0.10
N ASP A 26 -6.97 -9.51 0.01
CA ASP A 26 -7.26 -10.29 -1.19
C ASP A 26 -7.63 -9.39 -2.38
N GLU A 27 -8.38 -8.31 -2.12
CA GLU A 27 -8.72 -7.29 -3.13
C GLU A 27 -7.46 -6.59 -3.63
N GLU A 28 -6.58 -6.13 -2.73
CA GLU A 28 -5.35 -5.44 -3.12
C GLU A 28 -4.40 -6.34 -3.92
N VAL A 29 -4.27 -7.61 -3.54
CA VAL A 29 -3.48 -8.61 -4.29
C VAL A 29 -4.09 -8.87 -5.67
N ALA A 30 -5.42 -8.92 -5.78
CA ALA A 30 -6.10 -9.10 -7.06
C ALA A 30 -5.85 -7.92 -8.00
N VAL A 31 -5.93 -6.68 -7.49
CA VAL A 31 -5.61 -5.45 -8.23
C VAL A 31 -4.16 -5.47 -8.71
N ALA A 32 -3.21 -5.74 -7.80
CA ALA A 32 -1.79 -5.81 -8.15
C ALA A 32 -1.53 -6.83 -9.26
N ARG A 33 -2.13 -8.03 -9.16
CA ARG A 33 -1.99 -9.07 -10.18
C ARG A 33 -2.58 -8.67 -11.52
N ALA A 34 -3.74 -8.01 -11.53
CA ALA A 34 -4.39 -7.56 -12.76
C ALA A 34 -3.54 -6.55 -13.55
N HIS A 35 -2.79 -5.69 -12.86
CA HIS A 35 -1.97 -4.66 -13.50
C HIS A 35 -0.50 -5.03 -13.70
N TRP A 36 -0.01 -6.07 -13.04
CA TRP A 36 1.40 -6.45 -13.06
C TRP A 36 1.94 -6.66 -14.48
N ALA A 37 1.22 -7.36 -15.36
CA ALA A 37 1.70 -7.63 -16.72
C ALA A 37 1.91 -6.35 -17.54
N ALA A 38 0.98 -5.39 -17.43
CA ALA A 38 1.09 -4.10 -18.10
C ALA A 38 2.26 -3.26 -17.56
N TRP A 39 2.51 -3.33 -16.25
CA TRP A 39 3.68 -2.70 -15.62
C TRP A 39 5.00 -3.35 -16.07
N ALA A 40 5.05 -4.68 -16.10
CA ALA A 40 6.24 -5.44 -16.51
C ALA A 40 6.61 -5.19 -17.98
N ALA A 41 5.62 -4.93 -18.84
CA ALA A 41 5.82 -4.60 -20.24
C ALA A 41 6.33 -3.15 -20.48
N GLN A 42 6.38 -2.30 -19.45
CA GLN A 42 6.86 -0.93 -19.62
C GLN A 42 8.36 -0.88 -19.94
N PRO A 43 8.81 0.07 -20.79
CA PRO A 43 10.23 0.31 -21.03
C PRO A 43 11.00 0.57 -19.74
N LEU A 44 12.26 0.16 -19.68
CA LEU A 44 13.13 0.40 -18.51
C LEU A 44 13.17 1.88 -18.13
N ALA A 45 13.28 2.78 -19.11
CA ALA A 45 13.30 4.22 -18.88
C ALA A 45 12.06 4.74 -18.13
N TYR A 46 10.87 4.22 -18.46
CA TYR A 46 9.63 4.58 -17.77
C TYR A 46 9.66 4.15 -16.30
N ARG A 47 10.09 2.91 -16.03
CA ARG A 47 10.19 2.38 -14.66
C ARG A 47 11.25 3.13 -13.83
N LEU A 48 12.38 3.50 -14.45
CA LEU A 48 13.41 4.32 -13.79
C LEU A 48 12.90 5.72 -13.45
N GLU A 49 12.16 6.36 -14.37
CA GLU A 49 11.61 7.70 -14.12
C GLU A 49 10.53 7.68 -13.03
N ALA A 50 9.73 6.61 -12.93
CA ALA A 50 8.79 6.43 -11.83
C ALA A 50 9.50 6.39 -10.46
N LEU A 51 10.62 5.67 -10.36
CA LEU A 51 11.43 5.60 -9.15
C LEU A 51 12.11 6.94 -8.81
N ARG A 52 12.49 7.73 -9.81
CA ARG A 52 13.12 9.05 -9.59
C ARG A 52 12.16 10.10 -9.01
N ARG A 53 10.86 9.95 -9.28
CA ARG A 53 9.82 10.91 -8.86
C ARG A 53 9.23 10.62 -7.49
N PHE A 54 9.34 9.38 -7.04
CA PHE A 54 8.91 8.95 -5.70
C PHE A 54 10.01 9.28 -4.69
#